data_AF-A0A7K4ISY1-F1
#
_entry.id   AF-A0A7K4ISY1-F1
#
_cell.length_a   1.000
_cell.length_b   1.000
_cell.length_c   1.000
_cell.angle_alpha   90.00
_cell.angle_beta   90.00
_cell.angle_gamma   90.00
#
_symmetry.space_group_name_H-M   'P 1'
#
loop_
_entity.id
_entity.type
_entity.pdbx_description
1 polymer ?
#
loop_
_entity_poly.entity_id
_entity_poly.type
_entity_poly.pdbx_seq_one_letter_code
_entity_poly.pdbx_strand_id
1 'polypeptide(L)'
;MAGLAGAGSPLLHWEVSMLQGFVKDFVQNPSRYFWIGLSIPSAAKGWTWLNGSQLDWNQIQLSPGDSTSTCGLLRVDAITSESCSSELRGICQKEATQL
;
A
#
# COMPACT_ATOMS: atom_id res chain seq x y z
N MET A 1 27.93 27.16 24.25
CA MET A 1 26.70 27.21 25.08
C MET A 1 25.51 27.02 24.14
N ALA A 2 24.78 25.91 24.34
CA ALA A 2 23.44 25.49 23.88
C ALA A 2 22.75 26.20 22.68
N GLY A 3 21.99 25.53 21.81
CA GLY A 3 21.38 24.19 21.88
C GLY A 3 20.54 23.91 20.63
N LEU A 4 20.17 22.64 20.49
CA LEU A 4 19.61 21.94 19.32
C LEU A 4 18.18 22.38 18.95
N ALA A 5 17.86 22.32 17.65
CA ALA A 5 16.51 22.01 17.18
C ALA A 5 16.64 20.99 16.04
N GLY A 6 16.33 19.73 16.36
CA GLY A 6 16.37 18.62 15.43
C GLY A 6 15.40 18.85 14.27
N ALA A 7 15.92 18.72 13.05
CA ALA A 7 15.09 18.62 11.87
C ALA A 7 14.30 17.31 11.98
N GLY A 8 13.02 17.43 12.33
CA GLY A 8 12.07 16.34 12.28
C GLY A 8 12.12 15.73 10.89
N SER A 9 12.63 14.50 10.82
CA SER A 9 12.54 13.68 9.62
C SER A 9 11.04 13.50 9.33
N PRO A 10 10.51 13.97 8.20
CA PRO A 10 9.11 13.70 7.88
C PRO A 10 8.94 12.18 7.84
N LEU A 11 7.95 11.73 8.63
CA LEU A 11 7.58 10.32 8.78
C LEU A 11 7.49 9.67 7.40
N LEU A 12 8.07 8.48 7.30
CA LEU A 12 8.21 7.67 6.09
C LEU A 12 6.94 7.72 5.24
N HIS A 13 6.96 8.54 4.20
CA HIS A 13 6.01 8.45 3.10
C HIS A 13 6.34 7.14 2.41
N TRP A 14 5.61 6.10 2.77
CA TRP A 14 5.76 4.80 2.19
C TRP A 14 5.34 4.91 0.71
N GLU A 15 6.34 4.94 -0.16
CA GLU A 15 6.05 4.90 -1.58
C GLU A 15 5.64 3.46 -1.93
N VAL A 16 4.61 3.29 -2.76
CA VAL A 16 4.23 1.98 -3.31
C VAL A 16 5.43 1.27 -3.96
N SER A 17 6.42 2.04 -4.43
CA SER A 17 7.72 1.57 -4.92
C SER A 17 8.52 0.75 -3.89
N MET A 18 8.54 1.16 -2.62
CA MET A 18 9.24 0.43 -1.56
C MET A 18 8.55 -0.91 -1.26
N LEU A 19 7.21 -0.90 -1.26
CA LEU A 19 6.42 -2.10 -1.04
C LEU A 19 6.59 -3.10 -2.19
N GLN A 20 6.62 -2.62 -3.44
CA GLN A 20 6.95 -3.43 -4.62
C GLN A 20 8.37 -3.98 -4.54
N GLY A 21 9.36 -3.19 -4.12
CA GLY A 21 10.72 -3.64 -3.89
C GLY A 21 10.78 -4.76 -2.85
N PHE A 22 10.12 -4.58 -1.70
CA PHE A 22 9.99 -5.61 -0.69
C PHE A 22 9.35 -6.89 -1.24
N VAL A 23 8.25 -6.77 -1.98
CA VAL A 23 7.59 -7.93 -2.59
C VAL A 23 8.51 -8.61 -3.60
N LYS A 24 9.21 -7.86 -4.44
CA LYS A 24 10.16 -8.40 -5.42
C LYS A 24 11.28 -9.20 -4.75
N ASP A 25 11.83 -8.69 -3.65
CA ASP A 25 12.98 -9.29 -2.97
C ASP A 25 12.56 -10.45 -2.05
N PHE A 26 11.40 -10.33 -1.38
CA PHE A 26 10.91 -11.32 -0.42
C PHE A 26 10.10 -12.44 -1.07
N VAL A 27 9.33 -12.12 -2.10
CA VAL A 27 8.45 -13.06 -2.78
C VAL A 27 9.21 -13.65 -3.96
N GLN A 28 9.93 -14.75 -3.70
CA GLN A 28 10.66 -15.54 -4.70
C GLN A 28 9.79 -16.09 -5.86
N ASN A 29 8.46 -15.87 -5.81
CA ASN A 29 7.51 -16.30 -6.82
C ASN A 29 6.70 -15.11 -7.33
N PRO A 30 6.94 -14.63 -8.57
CA PRO A 30 6.29 -13.44 -9.13
C PRO A 30 4.78 -13.64 -9.37
N SER A 31 4.29 -14.88 -9.35
CA SER A 31 2.88 -15.20 -9.53
C SER A 31 2.05 -15.12 -8.24
N ARG A 32 2.65 -14.74 -7.10
CA ARG A 32 1.92 -14.59 -5.84
C ARG A 32 1.27 -13.22 -5.72
N TYR A 33 0.09 -13.23 -5.11
CA TYR A 33 -0.75 -12.06 -4.86
C TYR A 33 -0.90 -11.86 -3.36
N PHE A 34 -0.84 -10.61 -2.92
CA PHE A 34 -1.04 -10.26 -1.53
C PHE A 34 -2.05 -9.15 -1.38
N TRP A 35 -2.94 -9.29 -0.38
CA TRP A 35 -3.75 -8.17 0.06
C TRP A 35 -2.86 -7.07 0.62
N ILE A 36 -3.16 -5.85 0.19
CA ILE A 36 -2.64 -4.61 0.78
C ILE A 36 -3.82 -3.78 1.27
N GLY A 37 -3.56 -2.81 2.15
CA GLY A 37 -4.61 -2.01 2.77
C GLY A 37 -5.31 -1.01 1.84
N LEU A 38 -5.36 -1.24 0.52
CA LEU A 38 -5.99 -0.37 -0.46
C LEU A 38 -7.41 -0.87 -0.77
N SER A 39 -8.40 0.01 -0.83
CA SER A 39 -9.78 -0.38 -1.16
C SER A 39 -10.59 0.74 -1.83
N ILE A 40 -11.66 0.34 -2.51
CA ILE A 40 -12.71 1.22 -3.04
C ILE A 40 -13.96 1.04 -2.18
N PRO A 41 -14.19 1.92 -1.18
CA PRO A 41 -15.31 1.76 -0.26
C PRO A 41 -16.68 2.04 -0.91
N SER A 42 -16.73 2.81 -1.99
CA SER A 42 -17.95 3.01 -2.79
C SER A 42 -17.60 3.48 -4.21
N ALA A 43 -18.47 3.29 -5.21
CA ALA A 43 -18.18 3.70 -6.59
C ALA A 43 -17.89 5.22 -6.75
N ALA A 44 -18.40 6.03 -5.83
CA ALA A 44 -18.16 7.47 -5.80
C ALA A 44 -16.83 7.85 -5.14
N LYS A 45 -16.22 6.95 -4.37
CA LYS A 45 -14.94 7.15 -3.68
C LYS A 45 -13.90 6.26 -4.36
N GLY A 46 -12.96 6.87 -5.08
CA GLY A 46 -11.83 6.14 -5.67
C GLY A 46 -10.99 5.40 -4.60
N TRP A 47 -9.85 4.86 -5.02
CA TRP A 47 -8.95 4.13 -4.15
C TRP A 47 -8.52 4.93 -2.91
N THR A 48 -8.53 4.25 -1.75
CA THR A 48 -8.14 4.80 -0.46
C THR A 48 -7.39 3.78 0.37
N TRP A 49 -6.49 4.25 1.24
CA TRP A 49 -5.87 3.40 2.26
C TRP A 49 -6.81 3.20 3.44
N LEU A 50 -6.90 1.97 3.96
CA LEU A 50 -7.72 1.61 5.13
C LEU A 50 -7.31 2.36 6.40
N ASN A 51 -6.06 2.80 6.50
CA ASN A 51 -5.56 3.58 7.64
C ASN A 51 -5.84 5.09 7.51
N GLY A 52 -6.50 5.53 6.43
CA GLY A 52 -6.80 6.94 6.18
C GLY A 52 -5.62 7.78 5.66
N SER A 53 -4.47 7.15 5.35
CA SER A 53 -3.33 7.85 4.73
C SER A 53 -3.71 8.35 3.34
N GLN A 54 -3.06 9.46 2.93
CA GLN A 54 -3.24 9.98 1.58
C GLN A 54 -2.63 9.04 0.55
N LEU A 55 -3.32 8.88 -0.58
CA LEU A 55 -2.86 8.09 -1.71
C LEU A 55 -2.16 9.03 -2.70
N ASP A 56 -0.87 8.79 -2.98
CA ASP A 56 -0.20 9.45 -4.10
C ASP A 56 -0.52 8.72 -5.40
N TRP A 57 -1.50 9.25 -6.14
CA TRP A 57 -1.96 8.69 -7.41
C TRP A 57 -0.87 8.64 -8.50
N ASN A 58 0.16 9.48 -8.42
CA ASN A 58 1.23 9.51 -9.42
C ASN A 58 2.14 8.27 -9.35
N GLN A 59 2.14 7.59 -8.21
CA GLN A 59 2.98 6.41 -7.97
C GLN A 59 2.27 5.10 -8.27
N ILE A 60 0.98 5.13 -8.60
CA ILE A 60 0.17 3.92 -8.70
C ILE A 60 -0.52 3.84 -10.05
N GLN A 61 -0.06 2.90 -10.88
CA GLN A 61 -0.78 2.50 -12.08
C GLN A 61 -1.93 1.56 -11.67
N LEU A 62 -3.02 2.16 -11.17
CA LEU A 62 -4.25 1.43 -10.89
C LEU A 62 -5.09 1.40 -12.15
N SER A 63 -5.56 0.21 -12.53
CA SER A 63 -6.71 0.11 -13.40
C SER A 63 -7.90 0.81 -12.72
N PRO A 64 -8.74 1.56 -13.45
CA PRO A 64 -10.00 2.06 -12.91
C PRO A 64 -10.75 0.89 -12.28
N GLY A 65 -11.15 0.99 -11.02
CA GLY A 65 -11.86 -0.09 -10.36
C GLY A 65 -13.23 -0.28 -11.02
N ASP A 66 -13.45 -1.43 -11.63
CA ASP A 66 -14.66 -1.71 -12.42
C ASP A 66 -15.91 -1.96 -11.55
N SER A 67 -15.79 -2.01 -10.22
CA SER A 67 -16.89 -2.34 -9.32
C SER A 67 -16.78 -1.76 -7.91
N THR A 68 -17.94 -1.55 -7.28
CA THR A 68 -18.11 -1.23 -5.87
C THR A 68 -17.63 -2.38 -4.98
N SER A 69 -16.85 -2.09 -3.92
CA SER A 69 -16.35 -3.06 -2.93
C SER A 69 -15.20 -3.97 -3.41
N THR A 70 -14.21 -3.40 -4.09
CA THR A 70 -12.96 -4.09 -4.41
C THR A 70 -11.82 -3.70 -3.47
N CYS A 71 -10.91 -4.64 -3.26
CA CYS A 71 -9.70 -4.48 -2.47
C CYS A 71 -8.48 -4.58 -3.39
N GLY A 72 -7.38 -3.96 -2.98
CA GLY A 72 -6.14 -3.90 -3.75
C GLY A 72 -5.26 -5.12 -3.48
N LEU A 73 -4.85 -5.77 -4.55
CA LEU A 73 -3.85 -6.82 -4.57
C LEU A 73 -2.54 -6.30 -5.12
N LEU A 74 -1.45 -6.62 -4.43
CA LEU A 74 -0.10 -6.33 -4.86
C LEU A 74 0.51 -7.54 -5.56
N ARG A 75 1.09 -7.28 -6.73
CA ARG A 75 2.05 -8.10 -7.47
C ARG A 75 3.42 -7.41 -7.46
N VAL A 76 4.43 -8.10 -7.97
CA VAL A 76 5.81 -7.59 -8.07
C VAL A 76 5.89 -6.23 -8.78
N ASP A 77 5.07 -6.02 -9.81
CA ASP A 77 5.15 -4.88 -10.73
C ASP A 77 3.87 -4.05 -10.80
N ALA A 78 2.77 -4.50 -10.19
CA ALA A 78 1.47 -3.88 -10.36
C ALA A 78 0.57 -4.02 -9.13
N ILE A 79 -0.38 -3.10 -9.00
CA ILE A 79 -1.53 -3.25 -8.11
C ILE A 79 -2.77 -3.50 -8.95
N THR A 80 -3.57 -4.49 -8.56
CA THR A 80 -4.83 -4.85 -9.22
C THR A 80 -5.97 -4.89 -8.22
N SER A 81 -7.21 -4.92 -8.69
CA SER A 81 -8.40 -5.10 -7.85
C SER A 81 -8.83 -6.56 -7.80
N GLU A 82 -9.40 -6.97 -6.67
CA GLU A 82 -10.13 -8.24 -6.52
C GLU A 82 -11.24 -8.08 -5.46
N SER A 83 -12.20 -9.00 -5.43
CA SER A 83 -13.23 -9.03 -4.38
C SER A 83 -12.57 -9.14 -3.00
N CYS A 84 -12.95 -8.23 -2.09
CA CYS A 84 -12.47 -8.21 -0.71
C CYS A 84 -12.79 -9.51 0.07
N SER A 85 -13.73 -10.34 -0.42
CA SER A 85 -14.05 -11.63 0.18
C SER A 85 -13.11 -12.77 -0.21
N SER A 86 -12.10 -12.53 -1.05
CA SER A 86 -11.19 -13.58 -1.51
C SER A 86 -10.18 -13.98 -0.43
N GLU A 87 -9.94 -15.29 -0.30
CA GLU A 87 -9.03 -15.87 0.69
C GLU A 87 -7.56 -15.77 0.25
N LEU A 88 -6.98 -14.56 0.34
CA LEU A 88 -5.57 -14.31 0.04
C LEU A 88 -4.81 -13.87 1.29
N ARG A 89 -3.49 -14.07 1.28
CA ARG A 89 -2.61 -13.62 2.37
C ARG A 89 -2.39 -12.11 2.26
N GLY A 90 -2.35 -11.41 3.40
CA GLY A 90 -2.10 -9.97 3.45
C GLY A 90 -0.69 -9.62 3.91
N ILE A 91 -0.22 -8.44 3.49
CA ILE A 91 0.96 -7.79 4.03
C ILE A 91 0.49 -6.69 4.99
N CYS A 92 1.01 -6.70 6.21
CA CYS A 92 0.71 -5.68 7.22
C CYS A 92 1.91 -4.76 7.43
N GLN A 93 1.64 -3.47 7.59
CA GLN A 93 2.64 -2.48 7.99
C GLN A 93 2.47 -2.15 9.48
N LYS A 94 3.59 -1.96 10.17
CA LYS A 94 3.63 -1.39 11.52
C LYS A 94 4.78 -0.41 11.60
N GLU A 95 4.67 0.56 12.51
CA GLU A 95 5.77 1.46 12.82
C GLU A 95 6.97 0.69 13.39
N ALA A 96 8.17 1.08 12.98
CA ALA A 96 9.39 0.55 13.56
C ALA A 96 9.55 1.12 14.97
N THR A 97 9.37 0.27 15.98
CA THR A 97 9.66 0.68 17.37
C THR A 97 11.17 0.71 17.55
N GLN A 98 11.74 1.88 17.84
CA GLN A 98 13.10 1.95 18.36
C GLN A 98 13.05 1.44 19.82
N LEU A 99 13.75 0.34 20.08
CA LEU A 99 13.98 -0.20 21.42
C LEU A 99 15.20 0.47 22.05
#